data_AF-A0A2E9VK37-F1
#
_entry.id   AF-A0A2E9VK37-F1
#
_cell.length_a   1.000
_cell.length_b   1.000
_cell.length_c   1.000
_cell.angle_alpha   90.00
_cell.angle_beta   90.00
_cell.angle_gamma   90.00
#
_symmetry.space_group_name_H-M   'P 1'
#
loop_
_entity.id
_entity.type
_entity.pdbx_description
1 polymer ?
#
loop_
_entity_poly.entity_id
_entity_poly.type
_entity_poly.pdbx_seq_one_letter_code
_entity_poly.pdbx_strand_id
1 'polypeptide(L)'
;MLELTAYHEAGHAMMAVYLGAFVESITINPDWDDGPERYGDVTIVWSNTQLTKQDLEDRVRVALAGPVVEMIYRQEPFHPALVAEWAQDWQDAWHWAEPLEKQPKRRLAYLENMAVELYRFFDEENAWAATAAIVDHLLAHETLEGEEISDIMSEWLR
;
A
#
# COMPACT_ATOMS: atom_id res chain seq x y z
N MET A 1 -16.34 -3.62 6.20
CA MET A 1 -15.72 -4.48 5.17
C MET A 1 -15.22 -3.59 4.04
N LEU A 2 -16.11 -2.93 3.27
CA LEU A 2 -15.72 -1.95 2.24
C LEU A 2 -14.80 -0.83 2.74
N GLU A 3 -15.07 -0.27 3.92
CA GLU A 3 -14.23 0.78 4.49
C GLU A 3 -12.82 0.29 4.86
N LEU A 4 -12.69 -0.94 5.40
CA LEU A 4 -11.38 -1.53 5.68
C LEU A 4 -10.57 -1.71 4.40
N THR A 5 -11.22 -2.25 3.37
CA THR A 5 -10.64 -2.37 2.03
C THR A 5 -10.24 -1.01 1.47
N ALA A 6 -11.08 0.03 1.60
CA ALA A 6 -10.73 1.37 1.13
C ALA A 6 -9.48 1.92 1.81
N TYR A 7 -9.35 1.78 3.14
CA TYR A 7 -8.13 2.15 3.87
C TYR A 7 -6.92 1.33 3.40
N HIS A 8 -7.10 0.03 3.20
CA HIS A 8 -6.05 -0.86 2.71
C HIS A 8 -5.53 -0.41 1.33
N GLU A 9 -6.42 -0.28 0.35
CA GLU A 9 -6.04 0.13 -1.01
C GLU A 9 -5.46 1.55 -1.02
N ALA A 10 -6.06 2.48 -0.26
CA ALA A 10 -5.58 3.85 -0.16
C ALA A 10 -4.15 3.93 0.41
N GLY A 11 -3.76 3.01 1.30
CA GLY A 11 -2.40 2.91 1.81
C GLY A 11 -1.39 2.61 0.70
N HIS A 12 -1.69 1.64 -0.18
CA HIS A 12 -0.85 1.33 -1.33
C HIS A 12 -0.73 2.51 -2.29
N ALA A 13 -1.86 3.10 -2.69
CA ALA A 13 -1.88 4.21 -3.63
C ALA A 13 -1.14 5.44 -3.08
N MET A 14 -1.42 5.83 -1.84
CA MET A 14 -0.75 6.96 -1.20
C MET A 14 0.77 6.76 -1.16
N MET A 15 1.24 5.59 -0.71
CA MET A 15 2.67 5.30 -0.63
C MET A 15 3.33 5.29 -2.02
N ALA A 16 2.66 4.72 -3.02
CA ALA A 16 3.16 4.70 -4.38
C ALA A 16 3.36 6.11 -4.94
N VAL A 17 2.35 6.98 -4.79
CA VAL A 17 2.42 8.38 -5.24
C VAL A 17 3.49 9.15 -4.46
N TYR A 18 3.57 8.96 -3.13
CA TYR A 18 4.60 9.58 -2.28
C TYR A 18 6.03 9.23 -2.72
N LEU A 19 6.24 8.00 -3.20
CA LEU A 19 7.53 7.53 -3.73
C LEU A 19 7.76 7.93 -5.21
N GLY A 20 6.81 8.64 -5.83
CA GLY A 20 6.92 9.14 -7.19
C GLY A 20 6.50 8.15 -8.27
N ALA A 21 5.83 7.05 -7.91
CA ALA A 21 5.19 6.16 -8.89
C ALA A 21 3.85 6.76 -9.36
N PHE A 22 3.39 6.32 -10.54
CA PHE A 22 2.06 6.67 -11.03
C PHE A 22 1.09 5.55 -10.67
N VAL A 23 -0.03 5.88 -10.02
CA VAL A 23 -1.13 4.94 -9.80
C VAL A 23 -2.09 5.10 -10.98
N GLU A 24 -2.29 4.06 -11.77
CA GLU A 24 -3.19 4.07 -12.93
C GLU A 24 -4.66 4.01 -12.48
N SER A 25 -4.96 3.15 -11.52
CA SER A 25 -6.29 3.02 -10.95
C SER A 25 -6.26 2.38 -9.56
N ILE A 26 -7.31 2.61 -8.79
CA ILE A 26 -7.58 1.99 -7.49
C ILE A 26 -9.06 1.65 -7.41
N THR A 27 -9.41 0.47 -6.93
CA THR A 27 -10.81 0.03 -6.78
C THR A 27 -11.02 -0.79 -5.52
N ILE A 28 -12.20 -0.66 -4.90
CA ILE A 28 -12.69 -1.51 -3.80
C ILE A 28 -13.80 -2.47 -4.27
N ASN A 29 -14.02 -2.55 -5.58
CA ASN A 29 -15.02 -3.41 -6.21
C ASN A 29 -14.47 -3.94 -7.55
N PRO A 30 -13.40 -4.77 -7.51
CA PRO A 30 -12.77 -5.27 -8.73
C PRO A 30 -13.69 -6.22 -9.49
N ASP A 31 -13.59 -6.21 -10.82
CA ASP A 31 -14.33 -7.14 -11.67
C ASP A 31 -13.98 -8.59 -11.31
N TRP A 32 -15.01 -9.44 -11.25
CA TRP A 32 -14.83 -10.88 -11.05
C TRP A 32 -14.42 -11.54 -12.35
N ASP A 33 -13.12 -11.76 -12.54
CA ASP A 33 -12.49 -12.23 -13.78
C ASP A 33 -12.06 -13.71 -13.74
N ASP A 34 -12.83 -14.56 -13.05
CA ASP A 34 -12.56 -16.00 -12.82
C ASP A 34 -11.25 -16.30 -12.04
N GLY A 35 -10.54 -15.27 -11.57
CA GLY A 35 -9.35 -15.35 -10.72
C GLY A 35 -9.64 -15.56 -9.23
N PRO A 36 -8.61 -15.53 -8.35
CA PRO A 36 -8.85 -15.48 -6.91
C PRO A 36 -9.73 -14.27 -6.56
N GLU A 37 -10.63 -14.43 -5.59
CA GLU A 37 -11.50 -13.35 -5.13
C GLU A 37 -10.64 -12.19 -4.59
N ARG A 38 -10.75 -11.03 -5.25
CA ARG A 38 -10.10 -9.78 -4.86
C ARG A 38 -11.15 -8.88 -4.21
N TYR A 39 -10.78 -8.26 -3.09
CA TYR A 39 -11.66 -7.31 -2.41
C TYR A 39 -11.38 -5.87 -2.83
N GLY A 40 -10.16 -5.58 -3.29
CA GLY A 40 -9.72 -4.34 -3.89
C GLY A 40 -8.54 -4.59 -4.83
N ASP A 41 -8.13 -3.57 -5.57
CA ASP A 41 -6.95 -3.62 -6.44
C ASP A 41 -6.34 -2.23 -6.64
N VAL A 42 -5.01 -2.16 -6.74
CA VAL A 42 -4.27 -0.95 -7.11
C VAL A 42 -3.32 -1.25 -8.26
N THR A 43 -3.50 -0.56 -9.37
CA THR A 43 -2.59 -0.69 -10.52
C THR A 43 -1.52 0.40 -10.48
N ILE A 44 -0.25 0.01 -10.33
CA ILE A 44 0.87 0.94 -10.16
C ILE A 44 1.86 0.82 -11.32
N VAL A 45 2.16 1.95 -11.96
CA VAL A 45 3.13 2.08 -13.04
C VAL A 45 4.41 2.70 -12.52
N TRP A 46 5.49 1.92 -12.60
CA TRP A 46 6.85 2.35 -12.24
C TRP A 46 7.60 2.84 -13.47
N SER A 47 8.19 4.04 -13.42
CA SER A 47 8.86 4.67 -14.57
C SER A 47 10.20 4.02 -14.95
N ASN A 48 10.81 3.27 -14.03
CA ASN A 48 12.15 2.69 -14.22
C ASN A 48 12.09 1.27 -14.79
N THR A 49 12.81 1.05 -15.88
CA THR A 49 12.97 -0.28 -16.50
C THR A 49 14.07 -1.13 -15.85
N GLN A 50 14.94 -0.51 -15.04
CA GLN A 50 15.99 -1.20 -14.27
C GLN A 50 15.64 -1.16 -12.79
N LEU A 51 15.68 -2.32 -12.12
CA LEU A 51 15.46 -2.42 -10.69
C LEU A 51 16.74 -2.06 -9.93
N THR A 52 16.81 -0.84 -9.41
CA THR A 52 17.83 -0.43 -8.46
C THR A 52 17.50 -0.95 -7.05
N LYS A 53 18.43 -0.79 -6.12
CA LYS A 53 18.16 -1.09 -4.70
C LYS A 53 16.99 -0.26 -4.17
N GLN A 54 16.90 1.02 -4.56
CA GLN A 54 15.81 1.90 -4.12
C GLN A 54 14.47 1.42 -4.64
N ASP A 55 14.37 1.03 -5.93
CA ASP A 55 13.12 0.53 -6.49
C ASP A 55 12.62 -0.74 -5.77
N LEU A 56 13.53 -1.58 -5.28
CA LEU A 56 13.17 -2.75 -4.46
C LEU A 56 12.66 -2.34 -3.08
N GLU A 57 13.33 -1.38 -2.43
CA GLU A 57 12.90 -0.85 -1.12
C GLU A 57 11.52 -0.17 -1.23
N ASP A 58 11.27 0.55 -2.32
CA ASP A 58 10.00 1.22 -2.60
C ASP A 58 8.87 0.22 -2.84
N ARG A 59 9.13 -0.87 -3.57
CA ARG A 59 8.15 -1.96 -3.74
C ARG A 59 7.80 -2.65 -2.42
N VAL A 60 8.79 -2.84 -1.54
CA VAL A 60 8.54 -3.36 -0.18
C VAL A 60 7.66 -2.39 0.61
N ARG A 61 7.94 -1.08 0.54
CA ARG A 61 7.16 -0.06 1.24
C ARG A 61 5.71 -0.03 0.78
N VAL A 62 5.50 -0.01 -0.54
CA VAL A 62 4.15 -0.05 -1.12
C VAL A 62 3.43 -1.31 -0.70
N ALA A 63 4.03 -2.50 -0.82
CA ALA A 63 3.38 -3.75 -0.42
C ALA A 63 2.98 -3.75 1.07
N LEU A 64 3.78 -3.18 1.97
CA LEU A 64 3.44 -3.12 3.39
C LEU A 64 2.47 -1.98 3.76
N ALA A 65 2.24 -1.01 2.88
CA ALA A 65 1.49 0.19 3.20
C ALA A 65 0.00 -0.08 3.49
N GLY A 66 -0.67 -0.89 2.67
CA GLY A 66 -2.08 -1.25 2.88
C GLY A 66 -2.33 -1.91 4.24
N PRO A 67 -1.61 -3.01 4.58
CA PRO A 67 -1.69 -3.63 5.90
C PRO A 67 -1.43 -2.65 7.06
N VAL A 68 -0.43 -1.76 6.92
CA VAL A 68 -0.09 -0.77 7.96
C VAL A 68 -1.20 0.27 8.16
N VAL A 69 -1.76 0.81 7.09
CA VAL A 69 -2.87 1.76 7.17
C VAL A 69 -4.09 1.09 7.78
N GLU A 70 -4.38 -0.16 7.40
CA GLU A 70 -5.49 -0.92 7.99
C GLU A 70 -5.27 -1.15 9.50
N MET A 71 -4.05 -1.46 9.95
CA MET A 71 -3.72 -1.57 11.38
C MET A 71 -4.00 -0.28 12.15
N ILE A 72 -3.61 0.88 11.61
CA ILE A 72 -3.84 2.19 12.22
C ILE A 72 -5.34 2.44 12.31
N TYR A 73 -6.07 2.24 11.21
CA TYR A 73 -7.52 2.41 11.16
C TYR A 73 -8.25 1.53 12.19
N ARG A 74 -7.86 0.27 12.29
CA ARG A 74 -8.42 -0.70 13.25
C ARG A 74 -8.00 -0.43 14.70
N GLN A 75 -6.94 0.34 14.91
CA GLN A 75 -6.25 0.48 16.20
C GLN A 75 -5.76 -0.86 16.78
N GLU A 76 -5.41 -1.79 15.89
CA GLU A 76 -4.98 -3.14 16.23
C GLU A 76 -3.59 -3.42 15.62
N PRO A 77 -2.51 -3.43 16.43
CA PRO A 77 -1.14 -3.58 15.91
C PRO A 77 -0.80 -5.06 15.67
N PHE A 78 -1.47 -5.70 14.71
CA PHE A 78 -1.16 -7.07 14.33
C PHE A 78 0.17 -7.17 13.60
N HIS A 79 0.86 -8.31 13.77
CA HIS A 79 1.98 -8.61 12.88
C HIS A 79 1.41 -8.94 11.48
N PRO A 80 1.90 -8.31 10.39
CA PRO A 80 1.30 -8.47 9.06
C PRO A 80 1.14 -9.92 8.60
N ALA A 81 2.16 -10.75 8.81
CA ALA A 81 2.15 -12.17 8.45
C ALA A 81 1.12 -13.07 9.18
N LEU A 82 0.37 -12.54 10.15
CA LEU A 82 -0.61 -13.31 10.93
C LEU A 82 -2.06 -13.05 10.52
N VAL A 83 -2.30 -12.09 9.62
CA VAL A 83 -3.63 -11.75 9.11
C VAL A 83 -3.77 -12.36 7.72
N ALA A 84 -4.80 -13.18 7.52
CA ALA A 84 -4.95 -13.97 6.30
C ALA A 84 -5.19 -13.08 5.08
N GLU A 85 -5.90 -11.98 5.28
CA GLU A 85 -6.25 -10.97 4.30
C GLU A 85 -5.01 -10.27 3.72
N TRP A 86 -3.91 -10.17 4.49
CA TRP A 86 -2.66 -9.50 4.09
C TRP A 86 -1.60 -10.47 3.57
N ALA A 87 -1.97 -11.74 3.35
CA ALA A 87 -1.01 -12.78 3.01
C ALA A 87 -0.32 -12.54 1.65
N GLN A 88 -1.03 -11.90 0.70
CA GLN A 88 -0.47 -11.55 -0.61
C GLN A 88 0.54 -10.40 -0.49
N ASP A 89 0.17 -9.31 0.20
CA ASP A 89 1.05 -8.18 0.48
C ASP A 89 2.34 -8.59 1.17
N TRP A 90 2.22 -9.48 2.16
CA TRP A 90 3.37 -10.03 2.86
C TRP A 90 4.27 -10.86 1.94
N GLN A 91 3.69 -11.66 1.05
CA GLN A 91 4.45 -12.44 0.07
C GLN A 91 5.18 -11.53 -0.94
N ASP A 92 4.53 -10.47 -1.39
CA ASP A 92 5.13 -9.50 -2.32
C ASP A 92 6.25 -8.72 -1.64
N ALA A 93 6.03 -8.23 -0.41
CA ALA A 93 7.08 -7.61 0.40
C ALA A 93 8.27 -8.56 0.62
N TRP A 94 8.00 -9.84 0.92
CA TRP A 94 9.04 -10.86 1.08
C TRP A 94 9.82 -11.13 -0.21
N HIS A 95 9.13 -11.16 -1.35
CA HIS A 95 9.73 -11.34 -2.67
C HIS A 95 10.66 -10.17 -3.00
N TRP A 96 10.19 -8.93 -2.87
CA TRP A 96 10.99 -7.74 -3.17
C TRP A 96 12.15 -7.52 -2.19
N ALA A 97 12.00 -7.98 -0.94
CA ALA A 97 13.07 -7.95 0.05
C ALA A 97 14.14 -9.03 -0.16
N GLU A 98 13.92 -10.04 -1.01
CA GLU A 98 14.88 -11.12 -1.19
C GLU A 98 16.26 -10.69 -1.72
N PRO A 99 16.35 -9.84 -2.76
CA PRO A 99 17.64 -9.35 -3.22
C PRO A 99 18.30 -8.38 -2.24
N LEU A 100 17.50 -7.72 -1.39
CA LEU A 100 17.96 -6.79 -0.35
C LEU A 100 18.55 -7.53 0.85
N GLU A 101 17.86 -8.58 1.32
CA GLU A 101 18.31 -9.45 2.40
C GLU A 101 18.09 -10.93 2.10
N LYS A 102 19.19 -11.62 1.80
CA LYS A 102 19.18 -13.04 1.39
C LYS A 102 18.90 -14.00 2.54
N GLN A 103 19.24 -13.63 3.77
CA GLN A 103 19.07 -14.51 4.93
C GLN A 103 17.63 -14.37 5.48
N PRO A 104 16.81 -15.44 5.51
CA PRO A 104 15.39 -15.35 5.87
C PRO A 104 15.11 -14.68 7.22
N LYS A 105 15.90 -15.00 8.26
CA LYS A 105 15.74 -14.37 9.58
C LYS A 105 16.00 -12.86 9.57
N ARG A 106 16.99 -12.41 8.78
CA ARG A 106 17.29 -10.98 8.65
C ARG A 106 16.26 -10.28 7.76
N ARG A 107 15.75 -10.97 6.74
CA ARG A 107 14.66 -10.47 5.90
C ARG A 107 13.38 -10.25 6.71
N LEU A 108 13.02 -11.19 7.57
CA LEU A 108 11.89 -11.02 8.50
C LEU A 108 12.07 -9.75 9.35
N ALA A 109 13.22 -9.63 10.04
CA ALA A 109 13.51 -8.46 10.86
C ALA A 109 13.53 -7.15 10.05
N TYR A 110 14.00 -7.19 8.80
CA TYR A 110 13.96 -6.06 7.89
C TYR A 110 12.52 -5.62 7.58
N LEU A 111 11.62 -6.56 7.26
CA LEU A 111 10.22 -6.26 6.99
C LEU A 111 9.47 -5.78 8.25
N GLU A 112 9.74 -6.38 9.41
CA GLU A 112 9.18 -5.93 10.69
C GLU A 112 9.58 -4.48 11.00
N ASN A 113 10.86 -4.14 10.82
CA ASN A 113 11.33 -2.77 11.02
C ASN A 113 10.70 -1.80 10.01
N MET A 114 10.59 -2.19 8.74
CA MET A 114 9.93 -1.38 7.71
C MET A 114 8.45 -1.13 8.05
N ALA A 115 7.73 -2.14 8.52
CA ALA A 115 6.33 -1.99 8.94
C ALA A 115 6.20 -1.00 10.12
N VAL A 116 7.13 -1.03 11.09
CA VAL A 116 7.16 -0.06 12.20
C VAL A 116 7.47 1.36 11.70
N GLU A 117 8.37 1.51 10.74
CA GLU A 117 8.69 2.81 10.13
C GLU A 117 7.48 3.37 9.37
N LEU A 118 6.81 2.55 8.57
CA LEU A 118 5.59 2.92 7.87
C LEU A 118 4.46 3.27 8.83
N TYR A 119 4.30 2.53 9.93
CA TYR A 119 3.29 2.83 10.93
C TYR A 119 3.48 4.25 11.47
N ARG A 120 4.71 4.61 11.84
CA ARG A 120 5.02 5.96 12.32
C ARG A 120 4.77 7.02 11.25
N PHE A 121 5.13 6.73 10.00
CA PHE A 121 4.90 7.63 8.88
C PHE A 121 3.39 7.90 8.67
N PHE A 122 2.57 6.85 8.64
CA PHE A 122 1.12 7.00 8.43
C PHE A 122 0.36 7.52 9.65
N ASP A 123 0.93 7.42 10.85
CA ASP A 123 0.38 8.04 12.07
C ASP A 123 0.66 9.56 12.13
N GLU A 124 1.44 10.11 11.20
CA GLU A 124 1.60 11.57 11.05
C GLU A 124 0.36 12.21 10.41
N GLU A 125 -0.03 13.39 10.91
CA GLU A 125 -1.27 14.09 10.55
C GLU A 125 -1.45 14.27 9.02
N ASN A 126 -0.39 14.67 8.31
CA ASN A 126 -0.45 14.90 6.87
C ASN A 126 -0.60 13.61 6.07
N ALA A 127 0.14 12.57 6.45
CA ALA A 127 0.08 11.27 5.78
C ALA A 127 -1.29 10.64 5.97
N TRP A 128 -1.80 10.67 7.21
CA TRP A 128 -3.14 10.20 7.54
C TRP A 128 -4.24 10.97 6.80
N ALA A 129 -4.15 12.30 6.76
CA ALA A 129 -5.14 13.13 6.07
C ALA A 129 -5.18 12.87 4.56
N ALA A 130 -4.02 12.70 3.92
CA ALA A 130 -3.93 12.35 2.50
C ALA A 130 -4.56 10.97 2.22
N THR A 131 -4.25 9.97 3.06
CA THR A 131 -4.87 8.64 2.97
C THR A 131 -6.38 8.70 3.14
N ALA A 132 -6.87 9.42 4.16
CA ALA A 132 -8.30 9.58 4.42
C ALA A 132 -9.03 10.27 3.25
N ALA A 133 -8.39 11.24 2.59
CA ALA A 133 -8.97 11.87 1.40
C ALA A 133 -9.14 10.86 0.25
N ILE A 134 -8.17 9.99 -0.01
CA ILE A 134 -8.33 8.91 -1.00
C ILE A 134 -9.47 7.96 -0.61
N VAL A 135 -9.56 7.61 0.68
CA VAL A 135 -10.63 6.73 1.20
C VAL A 135 -12.01 7.34 0.98
N ASP A 136 -12.21 8.62 1.31
CA ASP A 136 -13.48 9.31 1.13
C ASP A 136 -13.95 9.28 -0.33
N HIS A 137 -13.02 9.51 -1.27
CA HIS A 137 -13.29 9.43 -2.70
C HIS A 137 -13.56 7.99 -3.15
N LEU A 138 -12.79 7.00 -2.67
CA LEU A 138 -13.01 5.58 -2.98
C LEU A 138 -14.36 5.09 -2.51
N LEU A 139 -14.79 5.47 -1.30
CA LEU A 139 -16.11 5.09 -0.78
C LEU A 139 -17.25 5.74 -1.54
N ALA A 140 -17.02 6.91 -2.14
CA ALA A 140 -18.01 7.60 -2.96
C ALA A 140 -18.11 7.07 -4.39
N HIS A 141 -16.99 6.63 -4.97
CA HIS A 141 -16.89 6.31 -6.40
C HIS A 141 -16.60 4.83 -6.70
N GLU A 142 -16.25 4.03 -5.69
CA GLU A 142 -15.81 2.62 -5.75
C GLU A 142 -14.50 2.38 -6.51
N THR A 143 -14.23 3.19 -7.53
CA THR A 143 -13.00 3.20 -8.34
C THR A 143 -12.55 4.64 -8.56
N LEU A 144 -11.25 4.90 -8.49
CA LEU A 144 -10.64 6.16 -8.89
C LEU A 144 -9.58 5.91 -9.96
N GLU A 145 -9.54 6.79 -10.95
CA GLU A 145 -8.51 6.79 -11.98
C GLU A 145 -7.29 7.62 -11.55
N GLY A 146 -6.14 7.37 -12.18
CA GLY A 146 -4.86 7.96 -11.78
C GLY A 146 -4.81 9.50 -11.76
N GLU A 147 -5.57 10.17 -12.62
CA GLU A 147 -5.70 11.63 -12.59
C GLU A 147 -6.39 12.11 -11.30
N GLU A 148 -7.46 11.44 -10.87
CA GLU A 148 -8.20 11.78 -9.64
C GLU A 148 -7.31 11.59 -8.40
N ILE A 149 -6.56 10.48 -8.36
CA ILE A 149 -5.61 10.20 -7.26
C ILE A 149 -4.52 11.27 -7.23
N SER A 150 -3.99 11.66 -8.39
CA SER A 150 -2.95 12.69 -8.50
C SER A 150 -3.46 14.06 -8.03
N ASP A 151 -4.70 14.42 -8.40
CA ASP A 151 -5.33 15.66 -7.98
C ASP A 151 -5.51 15.71 -6.45
N ILE A 152 -6.04 14.64 -5.84
CA ILE A 152 -6.16 14.51 -4.38
C ILE A 152 -4.79 14.66 -3.72
N MET A 153 -3.78 13.93 -4.19
CA MET A 153 -2.45 13.95 -3.59
C MET A 153 -1.70 15.28 -3.77
N SER A 154 -2.02 16.05 -4.81
CA SER A 154 -1.40 17.37 -5.06
C SER A 154 -1.69 18.41 -3.98
N GLU A 155 -2.76 18.22 -3.20
CA GLU A 155 -3.09 19.07 -2.05
C GLU A 155 -2.14 18.85 -0.87
N TRP A 156 -1.54 17.66 -0.78
CA TRP A 156 -0.78 17.19 0.37
C TRP A 156 0.74 17.11 0.13
N LEU A 157 1.19 16.93 -1.12
CA LEU A 157 2.61 16.81 -1.50
C LEU A 157 3.35 18.16 -1.70
N ARG A 158 2.93 19.22 -1.00
CA ARG A 158 3.50 20.57 -1.15
C ARG A 158 4.76 20.83 -0.35
#